data_AF-A0A945U8M1-F1
#
_entry.id   AF-A0A945U8M1-F1
#
_cell.length_a   1.000
_cell.length_b   1.000
_cell.length_c   1.000
_cell.angle_alpha   90.00
_cell.angle_beta   90.00
_cell.angle_gamma   90.00
#
_symmetry.space_group_name_H-M   'P 1'
#
loop_
_entity.id
_entity.type
_entity.pdbx_description
1 polymer ?
#
loop_
_entity_poly.entity_id
_entity_poly.type
_entity_poly.pdbx_seq_one_letter_code
_entity_poly.pdbx_strand_id
1 'polypeptide(L)'
;MILHVFECSGCQAEQKHVTSTPTPLGLSYMSECLHCKKIQTFSFVREGNRKEDWYANTLLQIKKKRQAQRSKAKRKNKKLGEVAS
;
A
#
# COMPACT_ATOMS: atom_id res chain seq x y z
N MET A 1 5.91 3.21 -0.08
CA MET A 1 4.46 2.92 -0.10
C MET A 1 3.72 4.21 0.09
N ILE A 2 3.62 4.99 -0.97
CA ILE A 2 2.89 6.25 -1.06
C ILE A 2 1.52 5.92 -1.64
N LEU A 3 0.49 6.57 -1.10
CA LEU A 3 -0.87 6.40 -1.59
C LEU A 3 -1.03 7.41 -2.72
N HIS A 4 -1.30 6.93 -3.91
CA HIS A 4 -1.57 7.76 -5.08
C HIS A 4 -3.02 7.55 -5.50
N VAL A 5 -3.68 8.62 -5.90
CA VAL A 5 -5.01 8.61 -6.49
C VAL A 5 -4.85 8.68 -7.99
N PHE A 6 -5.47 7.74 -8.67
CA PHE A 6 -5.49 7.65 -10.11
C PHE A 6 -6.91 7.77 -10.63
N GLU A 7 -7.05 8.27 -11.84
CA GLU A 7 -8.34 8.44 -12.50
C GLU A 7 -8.43 7.53 -13.72
N CYS A 8 -9.56 6.85 -13.86
CA CYS A 8 -9.87 6.02 -15.02
C CYS A 8 -10.09 6.88 -16.27
N SER A 9 -9.37 6.61 -17.35
CA SER A 9 -9.50 7.31 -18.63
C SER A 9 -10.90 7.21 -19.27
N GLY A 10 -11.66 6.16 -18.94
CA GLY A 10 -12.96 5.89 -19.56
C GLY A 10 -14.16 6.53 -18.85
N CYS A 11 -14.11 6.65 -17.53
CA CYS A 11 -15.26 7.10 -16.73
C CYS A 11 -14.92 8.11 -15.64
N GLN A 12 -13.65 8.53 -15.56
CA GLN A 12 -13.15 9.46 -14.54
C GLN A 12 -13.34 9.00 -13.09
N ALA A 13 -13.62 7.70 -12.88
CA ALA A 13 -13.69 7.13 -11.55
C ALA A 13 -12.30 7.13 -10.90
N GLU A 14 -12.22 7.61 -9.68
CA GLU A 14 -10.99 7.66 -8.90
C GLU A 14 -10.72 6.31 -8.22
N GLN A 15 -9.47 5.87 -8.28
CA GLN A 15 -8.99 4.67 -7.60
C GLN A 15 -7.71 4.99 -6.82
N LYS A 16 -7.68 4.53 -5.58
CA LYS A 16 -6.52 4.66 -4.70
C LYS A 16 -5.60 3.46 -4.89
N HIS A 17 -4.34 3.72 -5.17
CA HIS A 17 -3.34 2.67 -5.37
C HIS A 17 -2.05 3.01 -4.64
N VAL A 18 -1.43 2.00 -4.01
CA VAL A 18 -0.22 2.18 -3.23
C VAL A 18 0.98 1.83 -4.08
N THR A 19 1.81 2.83 -4.40
CA THR A 19 3.05 2.60 -5.15
C THR A 19 4.26 2.73 -4.25
N SER A 20 5.37 2.13 -4.68
CA SER A 20 6.67 2.27 -4.00
C SER A 20 7.51 3.41 -4.57
N THR A 21 7.14 3.94 -5.74
CA THR A 21 7.83 5.03 -6.44
C THR A 21 7.63 6.37 -5.73
N PRO A 22 8.72 7.14 -5.47
CA PRO A 22 8.65 8.45 -4.83
C PRO A 22 8.18 9.57 -5.77
N THR A 23 8.38 9.43 -7.08
CA THR A 23 8.00 10.42 -8.09
C THR A 23 6.67 10.03 -8.75
N PRO A 24 5.66 10.93 -8.73
CA PRO A 24 4.37 10.66 -9.37
C PRO A 24 4.31 11.00 -10.86
N LEU A 25 5.31 11.70 -11.39
CA LEU A 25 5.39 12.11 -12.80
C LEU A 25 5.37 10.89 -13.73
N GLY A 26 4.35 10.80 -14.58
CA GLY A 26 4.18 9.72 -15.56
C GLY A 26 3.67 8.40 -14.98
N LEU A 27 3.19 8.37 -13.74
CA LEU A 27 2.55 7.16 -13.22
C LEU A 27 1.20 6.97 -13.91
N SER A 28 1.15 5.97 -14.79
CA SER A 28 -0.07 5.39 -15.29
C SER A 28 0.01 3.87 -15.22
N TYR A 29 -1.10 3.22 -14.94
CA TYR A 29 -1.16 1.76 -15.00
C TYR A 29 -2.47 1.29 -15.64
N MET A 30 -2.48 0.07 -16.15
CA MET A 30 -3.69 -0.54 -16.70
C MET A 30 -4.26 -1.53 -15.68
N SER A 31 -5.55 -1.40 -15.37
CA SER A 31 -6.28 -2.40 -14.59
C SER A 31 -7.74 -2.46 -14.99
N GLU A 32 -8.46 -3.47 -14.52
CA GLU A 32 -9.91 -3.48 -14.61
C GLU A 32 -10.49 -2.31 -13.79
N CYS A 33 -11.35 -1.52 -14.41
CA CYS A 33 -12.12 -0.49 -13.73
C CYS A 33 -13.41 -1.08 -13.16
N LEU A 34 -13.65 -0.90 -11.86
CA LEU A 34 -14.85 -1.40 -11.18
C LEU A 34 -16.16 -0.87 -11.77
N HIS A 35 -16.13 0.36 -12.30
CA HIS A 35 -17.27 1.02 -12.92
C HIS A 35 -17.46 0.59 -14.38
N CYS A 36 -16.38 0.50 -15.16
CA CYS A 36 -16.47 0.15 -16.58
C CYS A 36 -16.54 -1.36 -16.84
N LYS A 37 -16.16 -2.21 -15.87
CA LYS A 37 -16.04 -3.68 -16.03
C LYS A 37 -15.16 -4.10 -17.21
N LYS A 38 -14.16 -3.28 -17.54
CA LYS A 38 -13.16 -3.53 -18.59
C LYS A 38 -11.82 -2.95 -18.17
N ILE A 39 -10.75 -3.43 -18.82
CA ILE A 39 -9.40 -2.89 -18.64
C ILE A 39 -9.40 -1.44 -19.15
N GLN A 40 -8.90 -0.54 -18.31
CA GLN A 40 -8.74 0.88 -18.58
C GLN A 40 -7.38 1.36 -18.09
N THR A 41 -6.92 2.46 -18.67
CA THR A 41 -5.73 3.17 -18.21
C THR A 41 -6.12 4.08 -17.06
N PHE A 42 -5.33 4.03 -16.00
CA PHE A 42 -5.45 4.86 -14.82
C PHE A 42 -4.29 5.83 -14.79
N SER A 43 -4.58 7.13 -14.82
CA SER A 43 -3.58 8.20 -14.83
C SER A 43 -3.47 8.85 -13.46
N PHE A 44 -2.26 9.17 -13.03
CA PHE A 44 -2.05 9.84 -11.74
C PHE A 44 -2.73 11.21 -11.70
N VAL A 45 -3.44 11.48 -10.61
CA VAL A 45 -4.08 12.77 -10.35
C VAL A 45 -3.43 13.48 -9.17
N ARG A 46 -3.35 12.82 -8.02
CA ARG A 46 -2.85 13.42 -6.77
C ARG A 46 -2.28 12.40 -5.81
N GLU A 47 -1.39 12.86 -4.92
CA GLU A 47 -1.02 12.09 -3.74
C GLU A 47 -2.19 12.06 -2.75
N GLY A 48 -2.54 10.87 -2.25
CA GLY A 48 -3.57 10.70 -1.25
C GLY A 48 -3.07 11.05 0.15
N ASN A 49 -3.88 11.75 0.95
CA ASN A 49 -3.51 12.10 2.32
C ASN A 49 -3.64 10.88 3.26
N ARG A 50 -2.50 10.28 3.63
CA ARG A 50 -2.48 9.09 4.50
C ARG A 50 -3.07 9.29 5.90
N LYS A 51 -3.17 10.51 6.42
CA LYS A 51 -3.72 10.78 7.76
C LYS A 51 -5.24 10.71 7.80
N GLU A 52 -5.89 10.99 6.67
CA GLU A 52 -7.36 11.00 6.56
C GLU A 52 -7.89 9.72 5.89
N ASP A 53 -7.03 8.94 5.24
CA ASP A 53 -7.44 7.76 4.48
C ASP A 53 -7.42 6.44 5.27
N TRP A 54 -8.61 5.85 5.46
CA TRP A 54 -8.82 4.56 6.15
C TRP A 54 -7.94 3.43 5.57
N TYR A 55 -7.74 3.41 4.25
CA TYR A 55 -6.93 2.38 3.58
C TYR A 55 -5.44 2.47 3.95
N ALA A 56 -4.89 3.68 4.01
CA ALA A 56 -3.51 3.90 4.42
C ALA A 56 -3.28 3.51 5.89
N ASN A 57 -4.26 3.83 6.76
CA ASN A 57 -4.21 3.44 8.16
C ASN A 57 -4.24 1.90 8.34
N THR A 58 -5.08 1.21 7.57
CA THR A 58 -5.16 -0.26 7.59
C THR A 58 -3.82 -0.90 7.21
N LEU A 59 -3.17 -0.41 6.14
CA LEU A 59 -1.85 -0.92 5.73
C LEU A 59 -0.75 -0.61 6.76
N LEU A 60 -0.80 0.55 7.42
CA LEU A 60 0.09 0.90 8.53
C LEU A 60 -0.07 -0.06 9.71
N GLN A 61 -1.31 -0.39 10.09
CA GLN A 61 -1.60 -1.35 11.15
C GLN A 61 -1.08 -2.75 10.81
N ILE A 62 -1.27 -3.21 9.57
CA ILE A 62 -0.74 -4.51 9.10
C ILE A 62 0.79 -4.53 9.18
N LYS A 63 1.46 -3.46 8.73
CA LYS A 63 2.93 -3.34 8.84
C LYS A 63 3.41 -3.38 10.28
N LYS A 64 2.78 -2.62 11.18
CA LYS A 64 3.11 -2.62 12.61
C LYS A 64 2.94 -4.01 13.23
N LYS A 65 1.83 -4.71 12.92
CA LYS A 65 1.60 -6.09 13.37
C LYS A 65 2.69 -7.06 12.88
N ARG A 66 3.06 -7.02 11.59
CA ARG A 66 4.15 -7.85 11.04
C ARG A 66 5.49 -7.56 11.72
N GLN A 67 5.81 -6.29 11.97
CA GLN A 67 7.04 -5.91 12.64
C GLN A 67 7.07 -6.39 14.10
N ALA A 68 5.97 -6.22 14.84
CA ALA A 68 5.85 -6.71 16.21
C ALA A 68 5.99 -8.24 16.31
N GLN A 69 5.40 -8.99 15.37
CA GLN A 69 5.59 -10.44 15.31
C GLN A 69 7.04 -10.83 15.02
N ARG A 70 7.71 -10.14 14.08
CA ARG A 70 9.13 -10.37 13.77
C ARG A 70 10.03 -10.08 14.98
N SER A 71 9.74 -9.02 15.74
CA SER A 71 10.44 -8.69 16.99
C SER A 71 10.21 -9.73 18.09
N LYS A 72 8.99 -10.27 18.22
CA LYS A 72 8.68 -11.36 19.16
C LYS A 72 9.40 -12.66 18.80
N ALA A 73 9.45 -13.01 17.51
CA ALA A 73 10.22 -14.16 17.03
C ALA A 73 11.72 -14.02 17.33
N LYS A 74 12.29 -12.82 17.14
CA LYS A 74 13.70 -12.54 17.43
C LYS A 74 14.03 -12.65 18.93
N ARG A 75 13.13 -12.20 19.81
CA ARG A 75 13.27 -12.36 21.28
C ARG A 75 13.18 -13.82 21.74
N LYS A 76 12.32 -14.63 21.11
CA LYS A 76 12.20 -16.06 21.44
C LYS A 76 13.46 -16.84 21.03
N ASN A 77 14.06 -16.51 19.89
CA ASN A 77 15.30 -17.14 19.43
C ASN A 77 16.50 -16.79 20.33
N LYS A 78 16.60 -15.55 20.81
CA LYS A 78 17.66 -15.15 21.78
C LYS A 78 17.59 -15.94 23.10
N LYS A 79 16.38 -16.17 23.64
CA LYS A 79 16.19 -16.95 24.88
C LYS A 79 16.51 -18.45 24.74
N LEU A 80 16.39 -19.02 23.54
CA LEU A 80 16.73 -20.42 23.29
C LEU A 80 18.25 -20.65 23.19
N GLY A 81 19.02 -19.65 22.78
CA GLY A 81 20.48 -19.71 22.75
C GLY A 81 21.15 -19.55 24.12
N GLU A 82 20.52 -18.85 25.07
CA GLU A 82 21.04 -18.68 26.45
C GLU A 82 20.80 -19.90 27.36
N VAL A 83 19.93 -20.85 26.96
CA VAL A 83 19.63 -22.08 27.74
C VAL A 83 20.47 -23.29 27.26
N ALA A 84 21.28 -23.11 26.20
CA ALA A 84 22.11 -24.17 25.61
C ALA A 84 23.62 -23.93 25.80
N SER A 85 24.03 -23.23 26.86
CA SER A 85 25.42 -23.11 27.31
C SER A 85 25.55 -23.50 28.78
#